data_AF-A0A7S2AWF3-F1
#
_entry.id   AF-A0A7S2AWF3-F1
#
_cell.length_a   1.000
_cell.length_b   1.000
_cell.length_c   1.000
_cell.angle_alpha   90.00
_cell.angle_beta   90.00
_cell.angle_gamma   90.00
#
_symmetry.space_group_name_H-M   'P 1'
#
loop_
_entity.id
_entity.type
_entity.pdbx_description
1 polymer ?
#
loop_
_entity_poly.entity_id
_entity_poly.type
_entity_poly.pdbx_seq_one_letter_code
_entity_poly.pdbx_strand_id
1 'polypeptide(L)'
;SFIHPQTSHLTAAVVDMLAPTCREPATDLLVRMFSDDRVQLVGFAFAADLRRLAALHRSLEKPANGVRDIQTESMAKLAEREGWGGHTPSLRRCVAALVCEDLDKSEQCSDWSHRPLTKSQVEYAAL
;
A
#
# COMPACT_ATOMS: atom_id res chain seq x y z
N SER A 1 8.35 32.39 3.67
CA SER A 1 8.26 31.46 4.81
C SER A 1 8.75 30.10 4.38
N PHE A 2 9.94 29.70 4.84
CA PHE A 2 10.49 28.37 4.58
C PHE A 2 9.83 27.38 5.54
N ILE A 3 8.99 26.50 5.02
CA ILE A 3 8.45 25.37 5.77
C ILE A 3 9.59 24.37 5.86
N HIS A 4 10.18 24.21 7.05
CA HIS A 4 11.02 23.08 7.36
C HIS A 4 10.21 21.80 7.13
N PRO A 5 10.69 20.82 6.35
CA PRO A 5 10.08 19.51 6.35
C PRO A 5 10.33 18.89 7.72
N GLN A 6 9.28 18.77 8.53
CA GLN A 6 9.32 17.85 9.66
C GLN A 6 9.54 16.46 9.08
N THR A 7 10.71 15.89 9.35
CA THR A 7 11.01 14.50 9.03
C THR A 7 10.14 13.62 9.91
N SER A 8 8.94 13.30 9.43
CA SER A 8 8.12 12.23 9.97
C SER A 8 8.94 10.94 9.90
N HIS A 9 9.19 10.29 11.03
CA HIS A 9 9.80 8.96 11.01
C HIS A 9 8.79 7.98 10.39
N LEU A 10 9.06 7.54 9.15
CA LEU A 10 8.29 6.49 8.52
C LEU A 10 8.58 5.18 9.25
N THR A 11 7.53 4.51 9.71
CA THR A 11 7.62 3.18 10.31
C THR A 11 6.88 2.22 9.38
N ALA A 12 7.55 1.14 8.98
CA ALA A 12 6.95 0.04 8.24
C ALA A 12 6.73 -1.15 9.18
N ALA A 13 5.60 -1.84 9.00
CA ALA A 13 5.29 -3.07 9.73
C ALA A 13 4.78 -4.12 8.77
N VAL A 14 5.36 -5.33 8.84
CA VAL A 14 4.90 -6.50 8.10
C VAL A 14 4.08 -7.37 9.05
N VAL A 15 2.82 -7.63 8.70
CA VAL A 15 1.88 -8.37 9.54
C VAL A 15 1.58 -9.74 8.94
N ASP A 16 1.86 -10.80 9.69
CA ASP A 16 1.55 -12.17 9.25
C ASP A 16 0.06 -12.47 9.40
N MET A 17 -0.69 -12.36 8.29
CA MET A 17 -2.12 -12.65 8.25
C MET A 17 -2.45 -14.16 8.24
N LEU A 18 -1.45 -15.05 8.16
CA LEU A 18 -1.64 -16.50 8.29
C LEU A 18 -1.44 -16.99 9.72
N ALA A 19 -0.71 -16.24 10.56
CA ALA A 19 -0.57 -16.55 11.98
C ALA A 19 -1.84 -16.15 12.75
N PRO A 20 -2.56 -17.08 13.40
CA PRO A 20 -3.80 -16.74 14.13
C PRO A 20 -3.58 -15.68 15.23
N THR A 21 -2.44 -15.74 15.91
CA THR A 21 -2.04 -14.79 16.95
C THR A 21 -1.87 -13.35 16.45
N CYS A 22 -1.63 -13.16 15.15
CA CYS A 22 -1.49 -11.84 14.54
C CYS A 22 -2.76 -11.43 13.77
N ARG A 23 -3.43 -12.39 13.12
CA ARG A 23 -4.56 -12.14 12.24
C ARG A 23 -5.73 -11.43 12.93
N GLU A 24 -6.13 -11.89 14.12
CA GLU A 24 -7.25 -11.30 14.86
C GLU A 24 -6.95 -9.85 15.29
N PRO A 25 -5.86 -9.57 16.03
CA PRO A 25 -5.49 -8.18 16.38
C PRO A 25 -5.30 -7.27 15.16
N ALA A 26 -4.74 -7.79 14.07
CA ALA A 26 -4.55 -7.03 12.84
C ALA A 26 -5.89 -6.68 12.18
N THR A 27 -6.84 -7.62 12.15
CA THR A 27 -8.19 -7.38 11.62
C THR A 27 -8.89 -6.32 12.46
N ASP A 28 -8.81 -6.39 13.79
CA ASP A 28 -9.39 -5.37 14.68
C ASP A 28 -8.76 -3.98 14.50
N LEU A 29 -7.43 -3.94 14.30
CA LEU A 29 -6.75 -2.69 13.98
C LEU A 29 -7.23 -2.13 12.64
N LEU A 30 -7.31 -2.95 11.59
CA LEU A 30 -7.82 -2.54 10.29
C LEU A 30 -9.26 -2.04 10.39
N VAL A 31 -10.13 -2.71 11.15
CA VAL A 31 -11.52 -2.27 11.36
C VAL A 31 -11.58 -0.90 12.01
N ARG A 32 -10.75 -0.65 13.04
CA ARG A 32 -10.65 0.69 13.66
C ARG A 32 -10.16 1.73 12.66
N MET A 33 -9.12 1.44 11.88
CA MET A 33 -8.59 2.35 10.87
C MET A 33 -9.60 2.64 9.75
N PHE A 34 -10.36 1.63 9.32
CA PHE A 34 -11.39 1.79 8.29
C PHE A 34 -12.60 2.59 8.79
N SER A 35 -12.89 2.56 10.10
CA SER A 35 -14.04 3.24 10.68
C SER A 35 -13.74 4.66 11.15
N ASP A 36 -12.46 5.02 11.30
CA ASP A 36 -12.02 6.33 11.77
C ASP A 36 -11.86 7.29 10.57
N ASP A 37 -12.72 8.30 10.47
CA ASP A 37 -12.70 9.29 9.40
C ASP A 37 -11.49 10.22 9.46
N ARG A 38 -10.75 10.24 10.57
CA ARG A 38 -9.49 10.98 10.73
C ARG A 38 -8.30 10.21 10.13
N VAL A 39 -8.46 8.93 9.81
CA VAL A 39 -7.43 8.11 9.18
C VAL A 39 -7.58 8.17 7.67
N GLN A 40 -6.56 8.71 6.98
CA GLN A 40 -6.49 8.64 5.53
C GLN A 40 -5.77 7.35 5.13
N LEU A 41 -6.51 6.42 4.53
CA LEU A 41 -5.90 5.27 3.88
C LEU A 41 -5.33 5.69 2.53
N VAL A 42 -4.12 5.23 2.24
CA VAL A 42 -3.41 5.47 1.00
C VAL A 42 -2.99 4.12 0.43
N GLY A 43 -3.19 3.92 -0.86
CA GLY A 43 -2.87 2.67 -1.54
C GLY A 43 -2.57 2.87 -3.02
N PHE A 44 -2.26 1.78 -3.72
CA PHE A 44 -2.00 1.79 -5.16
C PHE A 44 -2.81 0.70 -5.84
N ALA A 45 -3.68 1.06 -6.80
CA ALA A 45 -4.61 0.13 -7.43
C ALA A 45 -5.47 -0.65 -6.40
N PHE A 46 -5.91 0.06 -5.35
CA PHE A 46 -6.32 -0.53 -4.07
C PHE A 46 -7.65 -1.30 -4.16
N ALA A 47 -8.41 -1.13 -5.24
CA ALA A 47 -9.69 -1.81 -5.44
C ALA A 47 -9.60 -3.34 -5.35
N ALA A 48 -8.48 -3.94 -5.79
CA ALA A 48 -8.26 -5.38 -5.69
C ALA A 48 -8.02 -5.82 -4.23
N ASP A 49 -7.22 -5.04 -3.49
CA ASP A 49 -6.90 -5.33 -2.09
C ASP A 49 -8.11 -5.13 -1.19
N LEU A 50 -8.95 -4.12 -1.47
CA LEU A 50 -10.20 -3.91 -0.76
C LEU A 50 -11.11 -5.16 -0.79
N ARG A 51 -11.17 -5.87 -1.92
CA ARG A 51 -11.94 -7.13 -2.00
C ARG A 51 -11.37 -8.23 -1.10
N ARG A 52 -10.04 -8.30 -0.98
CA ARG A 52 -9.36 -9.26 -0.09
C ARG A 52 -9.61 -8.91 1.37
N LEU A 53 -9.55 -7.63 1.72
CA LEU A 53 -9.82 -7.14 3.07
C LEU A 53 -11.28 -7.36 3.47
N ALA A 54 -12.24 -7.11 2.57
CA ALA A 54 -13.66 -7.36 2.82
C ALA A 54 -13.96 -8.83 3.16
N ALA A 55 -13.16 -9.78 2.64
CA ALA A 55 -13.28 -11.20 2.99
C ALA A 55 -12.81 -11.53 4.42
N LEU A 56 -12.05 -10.63 5.07
CA LEU A 56 -11.63 -10.78 6.47
C LEU A 56 -12.72 -10.33 7.43
N HIS A 57 -13.39 -9.20 7.13
CA HIS A 57 -14.43 -8.63 7.97
C HIS A 57 -15.31 -7.66 7.18
N ARG A 58 -16.64 -7.67 7.40
CA ARG A 58 -17.61 -6.81 6.69
C ARG A 58 -17.28 -5.32 6.78
N SER A 59 -16.84 -4.85 7.94
CA SER A 59 -16.47 -3.42 8.12
C SER A 59 -15.28 -2.97 7.27
N LEU A 60 -14.60 -3.88 6.57
CA LEU A 60 -13.50 -3.57 5.65
C LEU A 60 -13.97 -3.44 4.18
N GLU A 61 -15.27 -3.47 3.90
CA GLU A 61 -15.82 -3.27 2.55
C GLU A 61 -15.60 -1.85 2.02
N LYS A 62 -15.63 -0.85 2.92
CA LYS A 62 -15.50 0.57 2.56
C LYS A 62 -14.96 1.39 3.73
N PRO A 63 -13.81 2.07 3.58
CA PRO A 63 -13.32 2.99 4.60
C PRO A 63 -14.19 4.25 4.73
N ALA A 64 -14.30 4.78 5.94
CA ALA A 64 -15.05 5.98 6.28
C ALA A 64 -14.59 7.21 5.49
N ASN A 65 -13.27 7.40 5.34
CA ASN A 65 -12.68 8.50 4.59
C ASN A 65 -12.18 8.10 3.18
N GLY A 66 -12.70 6.98 2.64
CA GLY A 66 -12.26 6.43 1.37
C GLY A 66 -10.77 6.02 1.34
N VAL A 67 -10.28 5.70 0.13
CA VAL A 67 -8.86 5.41 -0.11
C VAL A 67 -8.33 6.42 -1.11
N ARG A 68 -7.19 7.01 -0.78
CA ARG A 68 -6.41 7.81 -1.71
C ARG A 68 -5.59 6.87 -2.59
N ASP A 69 -6.10 6.59 -3.78
CA ASP A 69 -5.42 5.70 -4.73
C ASP A 69 -4.35 6.47 -5.52
N ILE A 70 -3.09 6.21 -5.18
CA ILE A 70 -1.91 6.84 -5.78
C ILE A 70 -1.84 6.51 -7.28
N GLN A 71 -2.39 5.40 -7.76
CA GLN A 71 -2.36 5.06 -9.18
C GLN A 71 -3.11 6.11 -10.01
N THR A 72 -4.30 6.53 -9.56
CA THR A 72 -5.11 7.56 -10.21
C THR A 72 -4.41 8.92 -10.18
N GLU A 73 -3.80 9.27 -9.05
CA GLU A 73 -3.08 10.55 -8.92
C GLU A 73 -1.80 10.60 -9.75
N SER A 74 -1.07 9.49 -9.81
CA SER A 74 0.13 9.35 -10.61
C SER A 74 -0.19 9.41 -12.09
N MET A 75 -1.35 8.88 -12.51
CA MET A 75 -1.82 8.94 -13.89
C MET A 75 -1.86 10.38 -14.42
N ALA A 76 -2.46 11.30 -13.65
CA ALA A 76 -2.55 12.71 -14.03
C ALA A 76 -1.17 13.38 -14.08
N LYS A 77 -0.32 13.12 -13.07
CA LYS A 77 1.04 13.68 -12.99
C LYS A 77 1.94 13.19 -14.13
N LEU A 78 1.84 11.92 -14.50
CA LEU A 78 2.63 11.34 -15.60
C LEU A 78 2.13 11.81 -16.96
N ALA A 79 0.81 12.00 -17.13
CA ALA A 79 0.26 12.60 -18.34
C ALA A 79 0.79 14.02 -18.56
N GLU A 80 0.83 14.84 -17.51
CA GLU A 80 1.36 16.21 -17.57
C GLU A 80 2.87 16.25 -17.87
N ARG A 81 3.67 15.42 -17.18
CA ARG A 81 5.14 15.46 -17.28
C ARG A 81 5.70 14.81 -18.55
N GLU A 82 5.09 13.71 -18.99
CA GLU A 82 5.67 12.84 -20.01
C GLU A 82 4.80 12.74 -21.26
N GLY A 83 3.67 13.45 -21.33
CA GLY A 83 2.69 13.29 -22.41
C GLY A 83 2.09 11.88 -22.45
N TRP A 84 2.11 11.17 -21.32
CA TRP A 84 1.67 9.80 -21.25
C TRP A 84 0.13 9.75 -21.31
N GLY A 85 -0.41 9.05 -22.32
CA GLY A 85 -1.83 8.90 -22.52
C GLY A 85 -2.13 7.54 -23.14
N GLY A 86 -2.74 6.64 -22.38
CA GLY A 86 -3.34 5.43 -22.96
C GLY A 86 -3.38 4.18 -22.08
N HIS A 87 -2.57 4.09 -21.02
CA HIS A 87 -2.57 2.90 -20.15
C HIS A 87 -2.80 3.30 -18.69
N THR A 88 -2.64 2.39 -17.74
CA THR A 88 -2.64 2.70 -16.30
C THR A 88 -1.21 2.43 -15.80
N PRO A 89 -0.56 3.32 -15.03
CA PRO A 89 0.85 3.11 -14.72
C PRO A 89 0.99 2.00 -13.67
N SER A 90 2.10 1.27 -13.73
CA SER A 90 2.49 0.34 -12.65
C SER A 90 3.11 1.11 -11.49
N LEU A 91 3.12 0.53 -10.28
CA LEU A 91 3.77 1.14 -9.12
C LEU A 91 5.25 1.41 -9.41
N ARG A 92 5.98 0.42 -9.95
CA ARG A 92 7.39 0.58 -10.36
C ARG A 92 7.61 1.78 -11.29
N ARG A 93 6.73 1.98 -12.29
CA ARG A 93 6.81 3.15 -13.18
C ARG A 93 6.60 4.46 -12.41
N CYS A 94 5.64 4.50 -11.50
CA CYS A 94 5.37 5.68 -10.69
C CYS A 94 6.56 6.01 -9.78
N VAL A 95 7.15 4.99 -9.13
CA VAL A 95 8.35 5.15 -8.30
C VAL A 95 9.52 5.67 -9.14
N ALA A 96 9.79 5.09 -10.31
CA ALA A 96 10.85 5.54 -11.20
C ALA A 96 10.68 6.99 -11.68
N ALA A 97 9.46 7.38 -12.04
CA ALA A 97 9.20 8.70 -12.60
C ALA A 97 8.98 9.81 -11.55
N LEU A 98 8.53 9.48 -10.34
CA LEU A 98 8.14 10.46 -9.32
C LEU A 98 9.09 10.48 -8.12
N VAL A 99 9.69 9.35 -7.77
CA VAL A 99 10.64 9.20 -6.66
C VAL A 99 12.09 9.08 -7.15
N CYS A 100 12.27 8.80 -8.45
CA CYS A 100 13.59 8.57 -9.07
C CYS A 100 14.31 7.33 -8.53
N GLU A 101 13.55 6.32 -8.12
CA GLU A 101 14.04 5.02 -7.60
C GLU A 101 13.53 3.86 -8.45
N ASP A 102 14.22 2.72 -8.45
CA ASP A 102 13.70 1.51 -9.08
C ASP A 102 13.13 0.57 -8.02
N LEU A 103 11.92 0.06 -8.26
CA LEU A 103 11.29 -0.88 -7.36
C LEU A 103 11.77 -2.30 -7.69
N ASP A 104 12.47 -2.92 -6.74
CA ASP A 104 12.83 -4.33 -6.84
C ASP A 104 11.55 -5.18 -6.99
N LYS A 105 11.62 -6.21 -7.84
CA LYS A 105 10.52 -7.15 -8.11
C LYS A 105 10.91 -8.60 -7.84
N SER A 106 12.09 -8.83 -7.27
CA SER A 106 12.66 -10.15 -7.01
C SER A 106 11.69 -11.07 -6.26
N GLU A 107 10.98 -10.55 -5.26
CA GLU A 107 10.06 -11.33 -4.40
C GLU A 107 8.57 -11.21 -4.80
N GLN A 108 8.24 -10.53 -5.91
CA GLN A 108 6.85 -10.27 -6.29
C GLN A 108 6.04 -11.56 -6.49
N CYS A 109 6.68 -12.61 -7.00
CA CYS A 109 6.05 -13.90 -7.32
C CYS A 109 6.53 -15.05 -6.41
N SER A 110 7.13 -14.73 -5.25
CA SER A 110 7.62 -15.73 -4.30
C SER A 110 6.49 -16.42 -3.55
N ASP A 111 6.81 -17.53 -2.87
CA ASP A 111 5.88 -18.22 -1.99
C ASP A 111 5.70 -17.45 -0.66
N TRP A 112 4.64 -16.63 -0.60
CA TRP A 112 4.24 -15.86 0.59
C TRP A 112 3.57 -16.71 1.68
N SER A 113 3.34 -18.01 1.44
CA SER A 113 2.82 -18.96 2.43
C SER A 113 3.92 -19.64 3.24
N HIS A 114 5.16 -19.65 2.73
CA HIS A 114 6.31 -20.24 3.42
C HIS A 114 6.56 -19.58 4.78
N ARG A 115 6.93 -20.38 5.80
CA ARG A 115 7.28 -19.88 7.14
C ARG A 115 8.56 -20.56 7.66
N PRO A 116 9.49 -19.78 8.27
CA PRO A 116 9.47 -18.32 8.38
C PRO A 116 9.65 -17.62 7.01
N LEU A 117 9.20 -16.37 6.88
CA LEU A 117 9.54 -15.57 5.70
C LEU A 117 11.06 -15.38 5.64
N THR A 118 11.62 -15.35 4.43
CA THR A 118 13.04 -15.01 4.26
C THR A 118 13.27 -13.53 4.58
N LYS A 119 14.53 -13.18 4.86
CA LYS A 119 14.90 -11.77 5.07
C LYS A 119 14.55 -10.90 3.86
N SER A 120 14.80 -11.38 2.64
CA SER A 120 14.47 -10.66 1.39
C SER A 120 12.97 -10.44 1.22
N GLN A 121 12.13 -11.40 1.58
CA GLN A 121 10.67 -11.24 1.55
C GLN A 121 10.19 -10.17 2.52
N VAL A 122 10.74 -10.12 3.74
CA VAL A 122 10.38 -9.09 4.73
C VAL A 122 10.83 -7.71 4.26
N GLU A 123 12.05 -7.59 3.72
CA GLU A 123 12.57 -6.35 3.16
C GLU A 123 11.71 -5.87 1.99
N TYR A 124 11.42 -6.74 1.02
CA TYR A 124 10.56 -6.43 -0.12
C TYR A 124 9.15 -5.97 0.31
N ALA A 125 8.55 -6.61 1.32
CA ALA A 125 7.21 -6.24 1.80
C ALA A 125 7.19 -4.88 2.52
N ALA A 126 8.35 -4.35 2.92
CA ALA A 126 8.51 -3.10 3.64
C ALA A 126 9.04 -1.92 2.78
N LEU A 127 9.40 -2.16 1.51
CA LEU A 127 9.81 -1.14 0.54
C LEU A 127 8.65 -0.20 0.17
#